data_AF-A0A940L6G4-F1
#
_entry.id   AF-A0A940L6G4-F1
#
_cell.length_a   1.000
_cell.length_b   1.000
_cell.length_c   1.000
_cell.angle_alpha   90.00
_cell.angle_beta   90.00
_cell.angle_gamma   90.00
#
_symmetry.space_group_name_H-M   'P 1'
#
loop_
_entity.id
_entity.type
_entity.pdbx_description
1 polymer ?
#
loop_
_entity_poly.entity_id
_entity_poly.type
_entity_poly.pdbx_seq_one_letter_code
_entity_poly.pdbx_strand_id
1 'polypeptide(L)'
;MNRKRTLFLPAMALIILLGLQSGVNTALAQPPGQRPSLPPIPITSDTTHTLTRHFVPASAAKKTPDAKGFIQRWLVLEPVKKDIARNSILTDSYLRTTLSADNFSSDYTIIPKNGQTVKVGDQELKWYALDSKTFNVNLYHFTYAIDKPRYGILVWLVTVIDSPEEMKNVRLAAGANSASMWWLNGQEALTIPGDRDMVADNVTSQRLTLKKGKNVIRGAVINGPGMANFCLRFLNEKGAPIKNLTISYR
;
A
#
# COMPACT_ATOMS: atom_id res chain seq x y z
N MET A 1 -69.24 10.40 43.07
CA MET A 1 -69.01 11.68 42.35
C MET A 1 -67.79 11.49 41.47
N ASN A 2 -67.87 10.99 40.25
CA ASN A 2 -68.65 11.39 39.07
C ASN A 2 -67.98 12.56 38.32
N ARG A 3 -67.55 12.23 37.08
CA ARG A 3 -67.21 13.10 35.93
C ARG A 3 -65.82 13.74 35.91
N LYS A 4 -65.15 13.90 34.76
CA LYS A 4 -65.27 13.41 33.38
C LYS A 4 -63.96 13.86 32.74
N ARG A 5 -63.15 12.96 32.16
CA ARG A 5 -62.08 13.36 31.24
C ARG A 5 -62.75 13.96 30.01
N THR A 6 -62.60 15.26 29.83
CA THR A 6 -63.07 15.96 28.63
C THR A 6 -61.88 16.15 27.72
N LEU A 7 -61.84 15.32 26.66
CA LEU A 7 -61.34 15.70 25.35
C LEU A 7 -61.83 17.11 25.04
N PHE A 8 -60.96 18.02 24.62
CA PHE A 8 -61.19 19.06 23.60
C PHE A 8 -60.02 20.03 23.68
N LEU A 9 -59.08 19.90 22.75
CA LEU A 9 -58.40 21.02 22.07
C LEU A 9 -57.44 20.48 20.99
N PRO A 10 -57.93 20.00 19.84
CA PRO A 10 -57.16 20.02 18.61
C PRO A 10 -57.87 20.96 17.63
N ALA A 11 -57.67 22.27 17.76
CA ALA A 11 -58.20 23.21 16.77
C ALA A 11 -57.46 24.53 16.64
N MET A 12 -56.33 24.72 17.33
CA MET A 12 -55.60 26.00 17.31
C MET A 12 -54.09 25.84 17.17
N ALA A 13 -53.66 24.83 16.41
CA ALA A 13 -52.27 24.66 15.98
C ALA A 13 -52.17 24.22 14.50
N LEU A 14 -53.24 24.40 13.71
CA LEU A 14 -53.30 24.03 12.28
C LEU A 14 -53.52 25.23 11.35
N ILE A 15 -53.21 26.46 11.79
CA ILE A 15 -53.35 27.68 10.96
C ILE A 15 -52.02 28.42 10.74
N ILE A 16 -50.93 28.03 11.43
CA ILE A 16 -49.60 28.65 11.22
C ILE A 16 -48.70 27.82 10.27
N LEU A 17 -49.16 26.64 9.82
CA LEU A 17 -48.42 25.78 8.88
C LEU A 17 -48.99 25.78 7.44
N LEU A 18 -49.79 26.80 7.06
CA LEU A 18 -50.37 26.95 5.72
C LEU A 18 -50.10 28.33 5.07
N GLY A 19 -49.30 29.19 5.70
CA GLY A 19 -49.00 30.55 5.20
C GLY A 19 -47.66 30.73 4.49
N LEU A 20 -46.82 29.68 4.38
CA LEU A 20 -45.45 29.77 3.83
C LEU A 20 -45.16 28.59 2.87
N GLN A 21 -46.02 28.40 1.87
CA GLN A 21 -45.72 27.56 0.70
C GLN A 21 -46.19 28.24 -0.60
N SER A 22 -45.72 29.45 -0.84
CA SER A 22 -45.74 30.07 -2.18
C SER A 22 -44.32 30.48 -2.58
N GLY A 23 -43.47 29.47 -2.62
CA GLY A 23 -42.14 29.50 -3.22
C GLY A 23 -41.91 28.21 -3.98
N VAL A 24 -42.83 27.86 -4.89
CA VAL A 24 -42.57 26.81 -5.87
C VAL A 24 -41.49 27.38 -6.79
N ASN A 25 -40.23 27.10 -6.46
CA ASN A 25 -39.15 27.18 -7.43
C ASN A 25 -39.45 26.12 -8.48
N THR A 26 -40.16 26.52 -9.54
CA THR A 26 -40.12 25.79 -10.79
C THR A 26 -38.67 25.84 -11.25
N ALA A 27 -37.91 24.78 -10.95
CA ALA A 27 -36.66 24.52 -11.64
C ALA A 27 -37.06 24.25 -13.09
N LEU A 28 -37.05 25.30 -13.92
CA LEU A 28 -37.11 25.15 -15.36
C LEU A 28 -35.92 24.28 -15.73
N ALA A 29 -36.19 23.05 -16.19
CA ALA A 29 -35.18 22.23 -16.81
C ALA A 29 -34.53 23.10 -17.90
N GLN A 30 -33.23 23.34 -17.79
CA GLN A 30 -32.52 23.96 -18.89
C GLN A 30 -32.73 23.06 -20.11
N PRO A 31 -33.13 23.61 -21.27
CA PRO A 31 -33.09 22.84 -22.50
C PRO A 31 -31.67 22.28 -22.65
N PRO A 32 -31.48 21.08 -23.23
CA PRO A 32 -30.17 20.47 -23.37
C PRO A 32 -29.26 21.42 -24.17
N GLY A 33 -28.55 22.28 -23.46
CA GLY A 33 -27.54 23.15 -24.02
C GLY A 33 -26.38 22.26 -24.43
N GLN A 34 -25.89 22.44 -25.65
CA GLN A 34 -24.62 21.85 -26.05
C GLN A 34 -23.57 22.27 -25.02
N ARG A 35 -23.14 21.31 -24.19
CA ARG A 35 -21.94 21.46 -23.39
C ARG A 35 -20.83 21.87 -24.37
N PRO A 36 -20.07 22.94 -24.11
CA PRO A 36 -18.89 23.24 -24.90
C PRO A 36 -18.05 21.96 -25.00
N SER A 37 -17.67 21.56 -26.21
CA SER A 37 -16.79 20.42 -26.39
C SER A 37 -15.55 20.65 -25.52
N LEU A 38 -15.30 19.77 -24.57
CA LEU A 38 -14.04 19.79 -23.84
C LEU A 38 -12.91 19.74 -24.88
N PRO A 39 -11.84 20.51 -24.71
CA PRO A 39 -10.68 20.40 -25.58
C PRO A 39 -10.24 18.93 -25.62
N PRO A 40 -9.80 18.41 -26.78
CA PRO A 40 -9.27 17.05 -26.87
C PRO A 40 -8.18 16.89 -25.82
N ILE A 41 -8.35 15.91 -24.92
CA ILE A 41 -7.25 15.52 -24.04
C ILE A 41 -6.16 14.98 -24.97
N PRO A 42 -4.94 15.55 -24.94
CA PRO A 42 -3.84 15.01 -25.73
C PRO A 42 -3.70 13.51 -25.46
N ILE A 43 -3.83 12.69 -26.50
CA ILE A 43 -3.72 11.22 -26.42
C ILE A 43 -2.27 10.78 -26.18
N THR A 44 -1.33 11.73 -26.23
CA THR A 44 0.07 11.49 -25.87
C THR A 44 0.13 11.18 -24.38
N SER A 45 0.20 9.90 -24.04
CA SER A 45 0.62 9.46 -22.72
C SER A 45 1.90 10.20 -22.34
N ASP A 46 1.98 10.66 -21.10
CA ASP A 46 3.22 11.21 -20.56
C ASP A 46 4.36 10.21 -20.82
N THR A 47 5.35 10.62 -21.60
CA THR A 47 6.53 9.82 -21.97
C THR A 47 7.71 10.10 -21.04
N THR A 48 7.55 10.95 -20.02
CA THR A 48 8.63 11.32 -19.10
C THR A 48 8.79 10.27 -17.99
N HIS A 49 9.18 9.05 -18.40
CA HIS A 49 9.50 7.94 -17.50
C HIS A 49 10.76 8.24 -16.69
N THR A 50 10.59 8.86 -15.53
CA THR A 50 11.72 9.36 -14.73
C THR A 50 11.72 8.75 -13.33
N LEU A 51 12.59 7.76 -13.11
CA LEU A 51 12.74 7.09 -11.81
C LEU A 51 13.09 8.06 -10.69
N THR A 52 13.89 9.08 -11.01
CA THR A 52 14.36 10.08 -10.05
C THR A 52 13.26 10.98 -9.51
N ARG A 53 12.03 10.94 -10.05
CA ARG A 53 10.89 11.70 -9.50
C ARG A 53 10.55 11.23 -8.09
N HIS A 54 10.48 9.91 -7.88
CA HIS A 54 10.03 9.29 -6.64
C HIS A 54 11.12 8.51 -5.89
N PHE A 55 12.18 8.12 -6.59
CA PHE A 55 13.24 7.29 -6.05
C PHE A 55 14.61 7.92 -6.24
N VAL A 56 15.57 7.47 -5.45
CA VAL A 56 17.00 7.77 -5.62
C VAL A 56 17.72 6.43 -5.67
N PRO A 57 18.69 6.20 -6.58
CA PRO A 57 19.52 5.01 -6.53
C PRO A 57 20.21 4.87 -5.17
N ALA A 58 20.08 3.71 -4.54
CA ALA A 58 20.65 3.50 -3.20
C ALA A 58 22.18 3.37 -3.27
N SER A 59 22.88 4.12 -2.43
CA SER A 59 24.32 4.02 -2.25
C SER A 59 24.70 2.91 -1.26
N ALA A 60 25.96 2.47 -1.28
CA ALA A 60 26.47 1.50 -0.31
C ALA A 60 26.52 2.04 1.14
N ALA A 61 26.41 3.36 1.32
CA ALA A 61 26.43 3.98 2.63
C ALA A 61 25.19 3.56 3.43
N LYS A 62 25.40 3.21 4.69
CA LYS A 62 24.34 2.84 5.64
C LYS A 62 23.33 3.98 5.81
N LYS A 63 22.02 3.67 5.84
CA LYS A 63 20.92 4.63 6.00
C LYS A 63 20.10 4.31 7.25
N THR A 64 19.68 5.29 8.03
CA THR A 64 18.73 5.04 9.14
C THR A 64 17.28 5.00 8.61
N PRO A 65 16.34 4.37 9.33
CA PRO A 65 14.93 4.64 9.14
C PRO A 65 14.62 6.14 9.18
N ASP A 66 13.47 6.54 8.62
CA ASP A 66 13.04 7.92 8.69
C ASP A 66 12.72 8.37 10.14
N ALA A 67 12.37 9.64 10.32
CA ALA A 67 12.07 10.21 11.64
C ALA A 67 10.90 9.50 12.36
N LYS A 68 10.05 8.77 11.64
CA LYS A 68 8.92 7.96 12.15
C LYS A 68 9.21 6.45 12.16
N GLY A 69 10.44 6.04 11.85
CA GLY A 69 10.89 4.64 11.86
C GLY A 69 10.63 3.87 10.57
N PHE A 70 10.17 4.50 9.49
CA PHE A 70 9.87 3.80 8.24
C PHE A 70 11.12 3.46 7.44
N ILE A 71 11.08 2.27 6.84
CA ILE A 71 12.12 1.74 5.98
C ILE A 71 11.88 2.20 4.54
N GLN A 72 12.82 2.97 4.00
CA GLN A 72 12.71 3.57 2.67
C GLN A 72 13.65 2.95 1.63
N ARG A 73 14.63 2.15 2.06
CA ARG A 73 15.62 1.53 1.18
C ARG A 73 15.22 0.10 0.88
N TRP A 74 15.18 -0.26 -0.40
CA TRP A 74 14.77 -1.58 -0.86
C TRP A 74 15.53 -1.98 -2.12
N LEU A 75 15.87 -3.26 -2.23
CA LEU A 75 15.96 -3.93 -3.51
C LEU A 75 14.54 -4.20 -3.99
N VAL A 76 14.22 -3.71 -5.18
CA VAL A 76 12.91 -3.84 -5.82
C VAL A 76 13.11 -4.60 -7.12
N LEU A 77 12.43 -5.73 -7.27
CA LEU A 77 12.44 -6.49 -8.52
C LEU A 77 11.50 -5.81 -9.53
N GLU A 78 11.79 -5.92 -10.82
CA GLU A 78 10.78 -5.65 -11.85
C GLU A 78 9.48 -6.43 -11.59
N PRO A 79 8.31 -5.88 -11.96
CA PRO A 79 7.05 -6.53 -11.66
C PRO A 79 6.93 -7.85 -12.42
N VAL A 80 6.56 -8.91 -11.71
CA VAL A 80 6.05 -10.14 -12.29
C VAL A 80 4.62 -9.85 -12.76
N LYS A 81 4.36 -9.97 -14.08
CA LYS A 81 3.02 -9.79 -14.64
C LYS A 81 2.05 -10.84 -14.11
N LYS A 82 0.82 -10.43 -13.80
CA LYS A 82 -0.31 -11.22 -13.31
C LYS A 82 -1.61 -10.84 -14.00
N ASP A 83 -2.45 -11.85 -14.25
CA ASP A 83 -3.79 -11.64 -14.78
C ASP A 83 -4.80 -11.58 -13.63
N ILE A 84 -4.89 -10.40 -13.00
CA ILE A 84 -5.76 -10.13 -11.84
C ILE A 84 -6.75 -9.03 -12.21
N ALA A 85 -7.97 -9.42 -12.60
CA ALA A 85 -9.00 -8.47 -12.98
C ALA A 85 -9.64 -7.71 -11.78
N ARG A 86 -9.57 -8.28 -10.58
CA ARG A 86 -10.18 -7.72 -9.36
C ARG A 86 -9.39 -8.11 -8.12
N ASN A 87 -9.27 -7.20 -7.15
CA ASN A 87 -8.50 -7.43 -5.93
C ASN A 87 -9.22 -8.30 -4.90
N SER A 88 -10.54 -8.56 -5.06
CA SER A 88 -11.28 -9.45 -4.17
C SER A 88 -10.80 -10.91 -4.17
N ILE A 89 -9.97 -11.31 -5.12
CA ILE A 89 -9.36 -12.64 -5.16
C ILE A 89 -8.10 -12.76 -4.29
N LEU A 90 -7.57 -11.64 -3.76
CA LEU A 90 -6.31 -11.60 -3.00
C LEU A 90 -6.49 -12.11 -1.57
N THR A 91 -7.04 -13.33 -1.42
CA THR A 91 -7.18 -14.02 -0.13
C THR A 91 -5.84 -14.52 0.39
N ASP A 92 -5.75 -14.85 1.68
CA ASP A 92 -4.53 -15.44 2.26
C ASP A 92 -4.06 -16.69 1.48
N SER A 93 -4.99 -17.59 1.14
CA SER A 93 -4.68 -18.77 0.33
C SER A 93 -4.15 -18.43 -1.06
N TYR A 94 -4.77 -17.46 -1.74
CA TYR A 94 -4.30 -17.01 -3.06
C TYR A 94 -2.89 -16.45 -2.99
N LEU A 95 -2.58 -15.63 -1.97
CA LEU A 95 -1.25 -15.07 -1.76
C LEU A 95 -0.23 -16.19 -1.58
N ARG A 96 -0.47 -17.15 -0.68
CA ARG A 96 0.47 -18.26 -0.42
C ARG A 96 0.73 -19.09 -1.65
N THR A 97 -0.31 -19.45 -2.40
CA THR A 97 -0.18 -20.24 -3.63
C THR A 97 0.59 -19.46 -4.69
N THR A 98 0.19 -18.21 -4.95
CA THR A 98 0.77 -17.38 -6.02
C THR A 98 2.23 -17.03 -5.71
N LEU A 99 2.53 -16.61 -4.48
CA LEU A 99 3.88 -16.24 -4.07
C LEU A 99 4.83 -17.41 -4.03
N SER A 100 4.34 -18.61 -3.69
CA SER A 100 5.15 -19.84 -3.77
C SER A 100 5.49 -20.18 -5.22
N ALA A 101 4.52 -20.09 -6.14
CA ALA A 101 4.70 -20.39 -7.55
C ALA A 101 5.67 -19.41 -8.25
N ASP A 102 5.57 -18.11 -7.93
CA ASP A 102 6.38 -17.05 -8.54
C ASP A 102 7.50 -16.55 -7.63
N ASN A 103 8.06 -17.46 -6.84
CA ASN A 103 9.17 -17.14 -5.96
C ASN A 103 10.48 -17.08 -6.76
N PHE A 104 11.29 -16.05 -6.52
CA PHE A 104 12.61 -15.92 -7.16
C PHE A 104 13.69 -16.78 -6.47
N SER A 105 13.44 -17.27 -5.25
CA SER A 105 14.37 -18.15 -4.53
C SER A 105 13.70 -18.86 -3.35
N SER A 106 13.93 -20.16 -3.21
CA SER A 106 13.49 -20.96 -2.05
C SER A 106 14.20 -20.60 -0.75
N ASP A 107 15.39 -19.98 -0.82
CA ASP A 107 16.06 -19.42 0.35
C ASP A 107 15.48 -18.03 0.64
N TYR A 108 14.65 -17.91 1.66
CA TYR A 108 14.03 -16.63 2.06
C TYR A 108 14.99 -15.62 2.69
N THR A 109 16.26 -15.98 2.86
CA THR A 109 17.32 -15.11 3.39
C THR A 109 18.28 -14.58 2.31
N ILE A 110 18.17 -15.04 1.06
CA ILE A 110 19.04 -14.55 -0.01
C ILE A 110 18.85 -13.03 -0.23
N ILE A 111 19.96 -12.33 -0.42
CA ILE A 111 20.03 -10.89 -0.73
C ILE A 111 20.50 -10.76 -2.18
N PRO A 112 19.61 -10.41 -3.13
CA PRO A 112 19.99 -10.14 -4.51
C PRO A 112 20.95 -8.97 -4.65
N LYS A 113 21.63 -8.85 -5.80
CA LYS A 113 22.49 -7.70 -6.10
C LYS A 113 21.75 -6.67 -6.93
N ASN A 114 22.07 -5.39 -6.73
CA ASN A 114 21.60 -4.33 -7.62
C ASN A 114 22.02 -4.63 -9.07
N GLY A 115 21.09 -4.53 -10.01
CA GLY A 115 21.31 -4.86 -11.43
C GLY A 115 21.34 -6.36 -11.73
N GLN A 116 21.24 -7.24 -10.73
CA GLN A 116 21.12 -8.68 -10.97
C GLN A 116 19.80 -8.98 -11.67
N THR A 117 19.88 -9.90 -12.63
CA THR A 117 18.71 -10.46 -13.28
C THR A 117 18.41 -11.85 -12.72
N VAL A 118 17.12 -12.19 -12.58
CA VAL A 118 16.63 -13.50 -12.12
C VAL A 118 15.44 -13.94 -12.96
N LYS A 119 15.27 -15.25 -13.11
CA LYS A 119 14.10 -15.84 -13.75
C LYS A 119 13.00 -16.11 -12.72
N VAL A 120 11.78 -15.66 -13.02
CA VAL A 120 10.57 -15.94 -12.23
C VAL A 120 9.48 -16.39 -13.19
N GLY A 121 9.07 -17.66 -13.11
CA GLY A 121 8.28 -18.29 -14.16
C GLY A 121 9.01 -18.17 -15.51
N ASP A 122 8.33 -17.64 -16.52
CA ASP A 122 8.90 -17.39 -17.85
C ASP A 122 9.45 -15.98 -18.04
N GLN A 123 9.49 -15.17 -16.97
CA GLN A 123 9.95 -13.78 -17.03
C GLN A 123 11.39 -13.65 -16.54
N GLU A 124 12.18 -12.86 -17.27
CA GLU A 124 13.50 -12.44 -16.86
C GLU A 124 13.43 -11.01 -16.29
N LEU A 125 13.76 -10.85 -15.00
CA LEU A 125 13.45 -9.66 -14.22
C LEU A 125 14.70 -9.11 -13.51
N LYS A 126 14.87 -7.79 -13.51
CA LYS A 126 16.05 -7.11 -12.94
C LYS A 126 15.78 -6.52 -11.56
N TRP A 127 16.78 -6.55 -10.69
CA TRP A 127 16.75 -5.92 -9.37
C TRP A 127 17.26 -4.48 -9.40
N TYR A 128 16.61 -3.59 -8.66
CA TYR A 128 17.02 -2.19 -8.48
C TYR A 128 17.16 -1.87 -6.99
N ALA A 129 18.32 -1.35 -6.58
CA ALA A 129 18.50 -0.83 -5.22
C ALA A 129 18.08 0.64 -5.17
N LEU A 130 17.00 0.94 -4.44
CA LEU A 130 16.34 2.25 -4.44
C LEU A 130 16.06 2.74 -3.02
N ASP A 131 16.23 4.05 -2.84
CA ASP A 131 15.69 4.81 -1.73
C ASP A 131 14.41 5.51 -2.19
N SER A 132 13.27 5.21 -1.57
CA SER A 132 12.05 5.99 -1.74
C SER A 132 12.22 7.36 -1.07
N LYS A 133 11.76 8.43 -1.73
CA LYS A 133 11.75 9.78 -1.15
C LYS A 133 10.72 9.93 -0.03
N THR A 134 9.68 9.10 -0.03
CA THR A 134 8.58 9.09 0.96
C THR A 134 8.53 7.77 1.72
N PHE A 135 7.89 7.74 2.89
CA PHE A 135 7.68 6.49 3.64
C PHE A 135 6.73 5.52 2.89
N ASN A 136 5.81 6.08 2.11
CA ASN A 136 4.95 5.35 1.19
C ASN A 136 5.75 5.00 -0.07
N VAL A 137 6.25 3.77 -0.16
CA VAL A 137 7.01 3.26 -1.30
C VAL A 137 6.02 2.95 -2.43
N ASN A 138 6.04 3.79 -3.46
CA ASN A 138 5.03 3.74 -4.52
C ASN A 138 5.49 2.91 -5.72
N LEU A 139 5.06 1.64 -5.75
CA LEU A 139 5.43 0.68 -6.77
C LEU A 139 4.76 0.96 -8.12
N TYR A 140 3.58 1.59 -8.13
CA TYR A 140 2.95 2.09 -9.36
C TYR A 140 3.84 3.12 -10.07
N HIS A 141 4.43 4.06 -9.31
CA HIS A 141 5.37 5.02 -9.88
C HIS A 141 6.70 4.36 -10.27
N PHE A 142 7.16 3.35 -9.54
CA PHE A 142 8.34 2.58 -9.92
C PHE A 142 8.13 1.90 -11.28
N THR A 143 7.06 1.10 -11.44
CA THR A 143 6.78 0.38 -12.69
C THR A 143 6.54 1.32 -13.85
N TYR A 144 5.84 2.43 -13.63
CA TYR A 144 5.70 3.49 -14.62
C TYR A 144 7.07 4.04 -15.04
N ALA A 145 7.96 4.36 -14.10
CA ALA A 145 9.25 4.97 -14.39
C ALA A 145 10.23 4.05 -15.15
N ILE A 146 10.03 2.74 -15.12
CA ILE A 146 10.84 1.76 -15.84
C ILE A 146 10.11 1.16 -17.06
N ASP A 147 9.01 1.78 -17.48
CA ASP A 147 8.18 1.36 -18.62
C ASP A 147 7.73 -0.11 -18.54
N LYS A 148 7.17 -0.50 -17.38
CA LYS A 148 6.60 -1.83 -17.13
C LYS A 148 5.12 -1.75 -16.80
N PRO A 149 4.37 -2.86 -16.91
CA PRO A 149 2.97 -2.91 -16.50
C PRO A 149 2.76 -2.37 -15.08
N ARG A 150 1.70 -1.59 -14.91
CA ARG A 150 1.37 -0.94 -13.63
C ARG A 150 0.29 -1.67 -12.83
N TYR A 151 -0.50 -2.50 -13.51
CA TYR A 151 -1.64 -3.23 -12.97
C TYR A 151 -1.45 -4.72 -13.25
N GLY A 152 -2.07 -5.55 -12.41
CA GLY A 152 -1.88 -6.99 -12.48
C GLY A 152 -0.41 -7.30 -12.25
N ILE A 153 0.14 -6.84 -11.13
CA ILE A 153 1.56 -6.97 -10.83
C ILE A 153 1.78 -7.57 -9.47
N LEU A 154 2.86 -8.33 -9.39
CA LEU A 154 3.49 -8.80 -8.17
C LEU A 154 4.93 -8.26 -8.15
N VAL A 155 5.32 -7.62 -7.05
CA VAL A 155 6.66 -7.04 -6.90
C VAL A 155 7.33 -7.63 -5.67
N TRP A 156 8.50 -8.23 -5.87
CA TRP A 156 9.35 -8.73 -4.79
C TRP A 156 10.27 -7.62 -4.27
N LEU A 157 10.48 -7.64 -2.95
CA LEU A 157 11.20 -6.63 -2.20
C LEU A 157 12.18 -7.31 -1.25
N VAL A 158 13.39 -6.78 -1.14
CA VAL A 158 14.38 -7.23 -0.15
C VAL A 158 15.06 -6.02 0.47
N THR A 159 15.27 -6.06 1.78
CA THR A 159 16.19 -5.13 2.43
C THR A 159 16.88 -5.82 3.60
N VAL A 160 17.99 -5.24 4.03
CA VAL A 160 18.72 -5.67 5.21
C VAL A 160 18.62 -4.58 6.26
N ILE A 161 18.34 -4.98 7.49
CA ILE A 161 18.48 -4.10 8.65
C ILE A 161 19.53 -4.65 9.62
N ASP A 162 20.43 -3.80 10.08
CA ASP A 162 21.32 -4.07 11.19
C ASP A 162 20.72 -3.49 12.47
N SER A 163 20.56 -4.36 13.48
CA SER A 163 20.18 -3.96 14.83
C SER A 163 21.43 -3.86 15.72
N PRO A 164 21.62 -2.80 16.53
CA PRO A 164 22.78 -2.68 17.41
C PRO A 164 22.78 -3.71 18.54
N GLU A 165 21.61 -4.24 18.88
CA GLU A 165 21.36 -5.20 19.96
C GLU A 165 20.27 -6.20 19.56
N GLU A 166 20.11 -7.27 20.33
CA GLU A 166 18.95 -8.13 20.18
C GLU A 166 17.73 -7.46 20.82
N MET A 167 16.63 -7.37 20.08
CA MET A 167 15.38 -6.77 20.56
C MET A 167 14.26 -7.81 20.49
N LYS A 168 13.77 -8.23 21.65
CA LYS A 168 12.63 -9.15 21.78
C LYS A 168 11.32 -8.37 21.80
N ASN A 169 10.21 -9.08 21.58
CA ASN A 169 8.85 -8.54 21.69
C ASN A 169 8.54 -7.37 20.75
N VAL A 170 9.31 -7.23 19.66
CA VAL A 170 9.06 -6.22 18.63
C VAL A 170 7.92 -6.65 17.71
N ARG A 171 7.35 -5.72 16.96
CA ARG A 171 6.40 -6.01 15.88
C ARG A 171 6.84 -5.38 14.58
N LEU A 172 6.68 -6.10 13.48
CA LEU A 172 6.71 -5.56 12.13
C LEU A 172 5.33 -4.97 11.85
N ALA A 173 5.26 -3.68 11.58
CA ALA A 173 4.02 -2.97 11.25
C ALA A 173 4.07 -2.53 9.79
N ALA A 174 3.04 -2.87 9.02
CA ALA A 174 2.99 -2.58 7.59
C ALA A 174 1.59 -2.21 7.10
N GLY A 175 1.59 -1.49 5.98
CA GLY A 175 0.42 -1.22 5.16
C GLY A 175 0.76 -1.48 3.71
N ALA A 176 -0.22 -1.96 2.93
CA ALA A 176 -0.05 -2.23 1.51
C ALA A 176 -1.33 -1.90 0.75
N ASN A 177 -1.17 -1.45 -0.50
CA ASN A 177 -2.22 -1.43 -1.51
C ASN A 177 -1.84 -2.41 -2.64
N SER A 178 -2.56 -3.51 -2.87
CA SER A 178 -3.68 -4.01 -2.06
C SER A 178 -3.20 -5.03 -1.03
N ALA A 179 -2.50 -6.08 -1.47
CA ALA A 179 -2.12 -7.18 -0.60
C ALA A 179 -0.60 -7.36 -0.54
N SER A 180 -0.12 -7.97 0.56
CA SER A 180 1.30 -8.27 0.72
C SER A 180 1.58 -9.42 1.68
N MET A 181 2.77 -10.00 1.58
CA MET A 181 3.34 -10.92 2.56
C MET A 181 4.78 -10.52 2.88
N TRP A 182 5.20 -10.76 4.13
CA TRP A 182 6.48 -10.34 4.65
C TRP A 182 7.14 -11.44 5.46
N TRP A 183 8.45 -11.58 5.29
CA TRP A 183 9.31 -12.51 6.01
C TRP A 183 10.44 -11.76 6.69
N LEU A 184 10.79 -12.21 7.89
CA LEU A 184 11.94 -11.76 8.65
C LEU A 184 12.87 -12.97 8.88
N ASN A 185 14.11 -12.87 8.42
CA ASN A 185 15.12 -13.93 8.57
C ASN A 185 14.65 -15.31 8.10
N GLY A 186 13.93 -15.34 6.98
CA GLY A 186 13.42 -16.56 6.38
C GLY A 186 12.10 -17.07 6.97
N GLN A 187 11.61 -16.48 8.06
CA GLN A 187 10.35 -16.86 8.70
C GLN A 187 9.24 -15.89 8.30
N GLU A 188 8.05 -16.41 8.02
CA GLU A 188 6.89 -15.55 7.77
C GLU A 188 6.59 -14.70 9.00
N ALA A 189 6.43 -13.39 8.77
CA ALA A 189 6.21 -12.41 9.81
C ALA A 189 4.81 -11.80 9.75
N LEU A 190 4.31 -11.52 8.55
CA LEU A 190 3.04 -10.80 8.38
C LEU A 190 2.43 -11.04 7.00
N THR A 191 1.12 -11.26 6.97
CA THR A 191 0.31 -11.36 5.75
C THR A 191 -0.82 -10.32 5.80
N ILE A 192 -1.01 -9.61 4.70
CA ILE A 192 -2.04 -8.58 4.53
C ILE A 192 -2.85 -8.95 3.28
N PRO A 193 -3.98 -9.67 3.41
CA PRO A 193 -4.85 -10.01 2.30
C PRO A 193 -5.90 -8.93 2.01
N GLY A 194 -6.53 -9.08 0.85
CA GLY A 194 -7.73 -8.35 0.44
C GLY A 194 -7.46 -7.11 -0.41
N ASP A 195 -8.58 -6.54 -0.88
CA ASP A 195 -8.62 -5.25 -1.55
C ASP A 195 -8.67 -4.14 -0.49
N ARG A 196 -7.63 -3.31 -0.42
CA ARG A 196 -7.48 -2.30 0.62
C ARG A 196 -6.54 -1.20 0.20
N ASP A 197 -6.73 -0.04 0.82
CA ASP A 197 -5.81 1.08 0.71
C ASP A 197 -4.59 0.90 1.62
N MET A 198 -3.49 1.52 1.22
CA MET A 198 -2.31 1.60 2.06
C MET A 198 -2.59 2.58 3.21
N VAL A 199 -2.62 2.02 4.41
CA VAL A 199 -2.69 2.76 5.67
C VAL A 199 -1.48 2.37 6.51
N ALA A 200 -0.75 3.36 7.02
CA ALA A 200 0.39 3.10 7.88
C ALA A 200 -0.02 2.31 9.12
N ASP A 201 0.78 1.29 9.47
CA ASP A 201 0.53 0.39 10.60
C ASP A 201 -0.82 -0.36 10.55
N ASN A 202 -1.41 -0.50 9.36
CA ASN A 202 -2.72 -1.17 9.20
C ASN A 202 -2.73 -2.57 9.83
N VAL A 203 -1.65 -3.33 9.65
CA VAL A 203 -1.50 -4.66 10.25
C VAL A 203 -0.13 -4.77 10.91
N THR A 204 -0.11 -5.45 12.05
CA THR A 204 1.11 -5.74 12.79
C THR A 204 1.31 -7.24 12.92
N SER A 205 2.55 -7.72 12.75
CA SER A 205 2.94 -9.11 12.98
C SER A 205 2.65 -9.54 14.42
N GLN A 206 2.76 -10.84 14.70
CA GLN A 206 2.99 -11.34 16.07
C GLN A 206 4.29 -10.75 16.66
N ARG A 207 4.56 -11.03 17.94
CA ARG A 207 5.84 -10.64 18.56
C ARG A 207 6.99 -11.37 17.87
N LEU A 208 8.00 -10.61 17.46
CA LEU A 208 9.20 -11.10 16.79
C LEU A 208 10.43 -10.75 17.63
N THR A 209 11.57 -11.29 17.21
CA THR A 209 12.90 -10.92 17.71
C THR A 209 13.74 -10.39 16.55
N LEU A 210 14.26 -9.16 16.69
CA LEU A 210 15.38 -8.70 15.87
C LEU A 210 16.67 -9.20 16.50
N LYS A 211 17.46 -9.94 15.73
CA LYS A 211 18.79 -10.38 16.15
C LYS A 211 19.72 -9.18 16.25
N LYS A 212 20.70 -9.22 17.15
CA LYS A 212 21.84 -8.30 17.07
C LYS A 212 22.54 -8.49 15.72
N GLY A 213 22.88 -7.39 15.06
CA GLY A 213 23.45 -7.38 13.72
C GLY A 213 22.41 -7.59 12.61
N LYS A 214 22.79 -8.35 11.59
CA LYS A 214 22.05 -8.49 10.33
C LYS A 214 20.71 -9.20 10.52
N ASN A 215 19.66 -8.59 9.99
CA ASN A 215 18.34 -9.20 9.77
C ASN A 215 17.89 -8.92 8.33
N VAL A 216 17.38 -9.94 7.64
CA VAL A 216 16.90 -9.84 6.26
C VAL A 216 15.39 -9.74 6.27
N ILE A 217 14.86 -8.73 5.58
CA ILE A 217 13.43 -8.58 5.34
C ILE A 217 13.18 -8.88 3.87
N ARG A 218 12.29 -9.84 3.61
CA ARG A 218 11.72 -10.07 2.28
C ARG A 218 10.25 -9.68 2.30
N GLY A 219 9.80 -9.07 1.23
CA GLY A 219 8.39 -8.76 1.03
C GLY A 219 7.94 -9.08 -0.37
N ALA A 220 6.64 -9.24 -0.52
CA ALA A 220 5.99 -9.23 -1.82
C ALA A 220 4.71 -8.40 -1.72
N VAL A 221 4.50 -7.50 -2.68
CA VAL A 221 3.30 -6.69 -2.80
C VAL A 221 2.61 -7.05 -4.11
N ILE A 222 1.30 -7.26 -4.05
CA ILE A 222 0.50 -7.66 -5.21
C ILE A 222 -0.74 -6.80 -5.34
N ASN A 223 -1.06 -6.44 -6.59
CA ASN A 223 -2.25 -5.68 -6.93
C ASN A 223 -2.75 -6.09 -8.33
N GLY A 224 -4.06 -6.22 -8.50
CA GLY A 224 -4.73 -6.23 -9.79
C GLY A 224 -4.91 -4.80 -10.31
N PRO A 225 -6.10 -4.20 -10.22
CA PRO A 225 -6.31 -2.80 -10.59
C PRO A 225 -5.96 -1.82 -9.47
N GLY A 226 -5.42 -0.65 -9.85
CA GLY A 226 -5.21 0.47 -8.94
C GLY A 226 -3.75 0.68 -8.53
N MET A 227 -3.55 1.34 -7.40
CA MET A 227 -2.22 1.74 -6.92
C MET A 227 -1.52 0.57 -6.23
N ALA A 228 -0.30 0.24 -6.64
CA ALA A 228 0.57 -0.64 -5.89
C ALA A 228 1.52 0.21 -5.01
N ASN A 229 1.40 0.13 -3.68
CA ASN A 229 2.31 0.82 -2.77
C ASN A 229 2.30 0.20 -1.36
N PHE A 230 3.30 0.52 -0.54
CA PHE A 230 3.41 -0.03 0.81
C PHE A 230 4.24 0.86 1.75
N CYS A 231 4.19 0.58 3.04
CA CYS A 231 5.14 1.10 4.02
C CYS A 231 5.39 0.04 5.11
N LEU A 232 6.58 0.07 5.73
CA LEU A 232 6.96 -0.87 6.77
C LEU A 232 7.88 -0.22 7.81
N ARG A 233 7.68 -0.57 9.08
CA ARG A 233 8.56 -0.22 10.20
C ARG A 233 8.53 -1.28 11.29
N PHE A 234 9.45 -1.17 12.26
CA PHE A 234 9.38 -1.93 13.50
C PHE A 234 8.88 -1.08 14.65
N LEU A 235 8.07 -1.68 15.51
CA LEU A 235 7.59 -1.13 16.77
C LEU A 235 8.19 -1.93 17.92
N ASN A 236 8.61 -1.25 18.98
CA ASN A 236 9.06 -1.90 20.19
C ASN A 236 7.88 -2.46 20.99
N GLU A 237 8.17 -3.09 22.13
CA GLU A 237 7.14 -3.69 22.99
C GLU A 237 6.07 -2.69 23.48
N LYS A 238 6.42 -1.40 23.59
CA LYS A 238 5.51 -0.31 23.98
C LYS A 238 4.75 0.28 22.78
N GLY A 239 4.90 -0.27 21.58
CA GLY A 239 4.28 0.23 20.36
C GLY A 239 4.96 1.47 19.75
N ALA A 240 6.10 1.89 20.29
CA ALA A 240 6.83 3.05 19.76
C ALA A 240 7.76 2.63 18.60
N PRO A 241 7.96 3.48 17.57
CA PRO A 241 8.83 3.14 16.45
C PRO A 241 10.29 2.92 16.86
N ILE A 242 10.90 1.85 16.34
CA ILE A 242 12.33 1.56 16.48
C ILE A 242 13.08 2.33 15.40
N LYS A 243 13.96 3.25 15.80
CA LYS A 243 14.67 4.17 14.89
C LYS A 243 16.18 3.96 14.87
N ASN A 244 16.73 3.32 15.91
CA ASN A 244 18.14 2.99 16.04
C ASN A 244 18.52 1.73 15.24
N LEU A 245 18.03 1.64 14.00
CA LEU A 245 18.39 0.60 13.05
C LEU A 245 19.23 1.22 11.94
N THR A 246 19.96 0.38 11.24
CA THR A 246 20.63 0.77 10.00
C THR A 246 20.14 -0.10 8.85
N ILE A 247 19.96 0.49 7.68
CA ILE A 247 19.38 -0.13 6.50
C ILE A 247 20.44 -0.19 5.39
N SER A 248 20.60 -1.38 4.81
CA SER A 248 21.43 -1.65 3.63
C SER A 248 20.66 -2.52 2.63
N TYR A 249 21.21 -2.62 1.41
CA TYR A 249 20.77 -3.60 0.41
C TYR A 249 21.83 -4.70 0.16
N ARG A 250 22.79 -4.83 1.07
CA ARG A 250 23.95 -5.72 1.03
C ARG A 250 24.16 -6.33 2.42
#